data_AF-A0A924BLX5-F1
#
_entry.id   AF-A0A924BLX5-F1
#
_cell.length_a   1.000
_cell.length_b   1.000
_cell.length_c   1.000
_cell.angle_alpha   90.00
_cell.angle_beta   90.00
_cell.angle_gamma   90.00
#
_symmetry.space_group_name_H-M   'P 1'
#
loop_
_entity.id
_entity.type
_entity.pdbx_description
1 polymer ?
#
loop_
_entity_poly.entity_id
_entity_poly.type
_entity_poly.pdbx_seq_one_letter_code
_entity_poly.pdbx_strand_id
1 'polypeptide(L)' 'MKFTAFERTLQGTGASRRLRNAQKVPGIVYGAGTPTMIELDHNALFFALKKEAFHSSLLDMELAGK' A
#
# COMPACT_ATOMS: atom_id res chain seq x y z
N MET A 1 13.52 -3.81 0.46
CA MET A 1 12.57 -4.61 1.30
C MET A 1 11.33 -4.88 0.47
N LYS A 2 10.75 -6.08 0.53
CA LYS A 2 9.55 -6.43 -0.25
C LYS A 2 8.28 -6.16 0.54
N PHE A 3 7.28 -5.54 -0.09
CA PHE A 3 5.93 -5.43 0.45
C PHE A 3 4.89 -5.75 -0.62
N THR A 4 3.83 -6.44 -0.21
CA THR A 4 2.76 -6.86 -1.11
C THR A 4 1.66 -5.81 -1.15
N ALA A 5 1.27 -5.41 -2.35
CA ALA A 5 0.18 -4.48 -2.63
C ALA A 5 -0.88 -5.17 -3.51
N PHE A 6 -2.13 -4.76 -3.36
CA PHE A 6 -3.21 -5.19 -4.23
C PHE A 6 -3.81 -4.00 -4.96
N GLU A 7 -4.37 -4.25 -6.14
CA GLU A 7 -5.06 -3.21 -6.91
C GLU A 7 -6.37 -2.80 -6.23
N ARG A 8 -6.59 -1.49 -6.15
CA ARG A 8 -7.81 -0.95 -5.54
C ARG A 8 -8.83 -0.56 -6.61
N THR A 9 -9.89 -1.34 -6.72
CA THR A 9 -10.97 -1.14 -7.69
C THR A 9 -11.96 -0.03 -7.30
N LEU A 10 -12.17 0.18 -5.99
CA LEU A 10 -13.14 1.14 -5.46
C LEU A 10 -12.46 2.42 -4.95
N GLN A 11 -13.04 3.57 -5.30
CA GLN A 11 -12.58 4.90 -4.88
C GLN A 11 -13.65 5.64 -4.06
N GLY A 12 -13.25 6.72 -3.38
CA GLY A 12 -14.14 7.58 -2.59
C GLY A 12 -14.14 7.32 -1.09
N THR A 13 -14.82 8.21 -0.35
CA THR A 13 -14.80 8.27 1.13
C THR A 13 -15.37 7.00 1.77
N GLY A 14 -16.50 6.49 1.26
CA GLY A 14 -17.15 5.29 1.82
C GLY A 14 -16.32 4.02 1.61
N ALA A 15 -15.77 3.84 0.42
CA ALA A 15 -14.89 2.71 0.11
C ALA A 15 -13.62 2.73 0.98
N SER A 16 -12.98 3.89 1.09
CA SER A 16 -11.75 4.06 1.88
C SER A 16 -11.97 3.81 3.38
N ARG A 17 -13.14 4.20 3.92
CA ARG A 17 -13.51 3.91 5.32
C ARG A 17 -13.67 2.41 5.56
N ARG A 18 -14.38 1.70 4.68
CA ARG A 18 -14.55 0.23 4.79
C ARG A 18 -13.20 -0.49 4.72
N LEU A 19 -12.31 -0.03 3.85
CA LEU A 19 -10.98 -0.61 3.64
C LEU A 19 -10.11 -0.48 4.90
N ARG A 20 -10.12 0.70 5.55
CA ARG A 20 -9.45 0.91 6.85
C ARG A 20 -10.03 0.03 7.96
N ASN A 21 -11.35 -0.13 8.01
CA ASN A 21 -11.99 -1.01 9.00
C ASN A 21 -11.62 -2.49 8.79
N ALA A 22 -11.36 -2.89 7.54
CA ALA A 22 -10.94 -4.23 7.16
C ALA A 22 -9.42 -4.48 7.32
N GLN A 23 -8.71 -3.67 8.14
CA GLN A 23 -7.27 -3.77 8.39
C GLN A 23 -6.40 -3.55 7.14
N LYS A 24 -6.92 -2.87 6.12
CA LYS A 24 -6.16 -2.48 4.94
C LYS A 24 -5.93 -0.97 4.90
N VAL A 25 -4.81 -0.55 4.34
CA VAL A 25 -4.44 0.85 4.17
C VAL A 25 -4.60 1.23 2.68
N PRO A 26 -5.42 2.23 2.35
CA PRO A 26 -5.48 2.75 0.99
C PRO A 26 -4.20 3.54 0.67
N GLY A 27 -3.58 3.26 -0.48
CA GLY A 27 -2.42 3.97 -0.99
C GLY A 27 -2.57 4.36 -2.46
N ILE A 28 -1.62 5.15 -2.95
CA ILE A 28 -1.48 5.49 -4.37
C ILE A 28 0.00 5.50 -4.71
N VAL A 29 0.37 4.84 -5.81
CA VAL A 29 1.72 4.88 -6.37
C VAL A 29 1.67 5.80 -7.58
N TYR A 30 2.56 6.79 -7.59
CA TYR A 30 2.65 7.79 -8.66
C TYR A 30 4.13 8.12 -8.92
N GLY A 31 4.42 8.64 -10.11
CA GLY A 31 5.79 8.90 -10.57
C GLY A 31 5.82 9.08 -12.09
N ALA A 32 6.80 8.49 -12.76
CA ALA A 32 6.89 8.48 -14.23
C ALA A 32 5.87 7.51 -14.85
N GLY A 33 4.58 7.85 -14.82
CA GLY A 33 3.52 7.03 -15.41
C GLY A 33 2.12 7.35 -14.90
N THR A 34 1.17 6.47 -15.22
CA THR A 34 -0.22 6.55 -14.75
C THR A 34 -0.30 6.22 -13.25
N PRO A 35 -0.92 7.07 -12.42
CA PRO A 35 -1.09 6.79 -11.01
C PRO A 35 -1.88 5.48 -10.78
N THR A 36 -1.34 4.60 -9.96
CA THR A 36 -1.97 3.31 -9.63
C THR A 36 -2.51 3.34 -8.22
N MET A 37 -3.80 3.04 -8.09
CA MET A 37 -4.46 2.94 -6.79
C MET A 37 -4.19 1.57 -6.19
N ILE A 38 -3.62 1.57 -5.00
CA ILE A 38 -3.27 0.34 -4.29
C ILE A 38 -3.96 0.26 -2.93
N GLU A 39 -4.04 -0.96 -2.43
CA GLU A 39 -4.34 -1.28 -1.05
C GLU A 39 -3.21 -2.13 -0.46
N LEU A 40 -2.91 -1.89 0.82
CA LEU A 40 -1.81 -2.50 1.55
C LEU A 40 -2.34 -3.14 2.83
N ASP A 41 -1.68 -4.17 3.34
CA ASP A 41 -1.98 -4.71 4.66
C ASP A 41 -1.47 -3.76 5.77
N HIS A 42 -2.33 -3.41 6.72
CA HIS A 42 -1.97 -2.48 7.79
C HIS A 42 -0.89 -3.03 8.70
N ASN A 43 -0.98 -4.31 9.06
CA ASN A 43 -0.10 -4.93 10.06
C ASN A 43 1.33 -5.05 9.51
N ALA A 44 1.45 -5.56 8.28
CA ALA A 44 2.73 -5.66 7.58
C ALA A 44 3.39 -4.28 7.40
N LEU A 45 2.62 -3.28 6.99
CA LEU A 45 3.12 -1.91 6.83
C LEU A 45 3.56 -1.29 8.16
N PHE A 46 2.77 -1.48 9.23
CA PHE A 46 3.08 -0.93 10.55
C PHE A 46 4.40 -1.46 11.11
N PHE A 47 4.65 -2.76 11.00
CA PHE A 47 5.92 -3.34 11.43
C PHE A 47 7.09 -2.93 10.53
N ALA A 48 6.85 -2.74 9.23
CA ALA A 48 7.87 -2.26 8.31
C ALA A 48 8.28 -0.81 8.64
N LEU A 49 7.31 0.08 8.91
CA LEU A 49 7.54 1.48 9.27
C LEU A 49 8.33 1.67 10.57
N LYS A 50 8.27 0.71 11.50
CA LYS A 50 9.09 0.77 12.74
C LYS A 50 10.57 0.57 12.50
N LYS A 51 10.96 0.03 11.34
CA LYS A 51 12.36 -0.18 10.99
C LYS A 51 12.88 1.09 10.34
N GLU A 52 13.88 1.73 10.93
CA GLU A 52 14.46 2.98 10.42
C GLU A 52 14.97 2.83 8.98
N ALA A 53 15.51 1.65 8.64
CA ALA A 53 15.93 1.29 7.29
C ALA A 53 14.80 1.36 6.25
N PHE A 54 13.52 1.30 6.64
CA PHE A 54 12.39 1.42 5.72
C PHE A 54 12.26 2.82 5.11
N HIS A 55 12.74 3.86 5.81
CA HIS A 55 12.64 5.25 5.35
C HIS A 55 13.74 5.65 4.37
N SER A 56 14.86 4.94 4.38
CA SER A 56 16.08 5.27 3.61
C SER A 56 16.46 4.21 2.58
N SER A 57 15.76 3.07 2.54
CA SER A 57 16.05 2.00 1.58
C SER A 57 15.10 2.01 0.38
N LEU A 58 15.59 1.47 -0.74
CA LEU A 58 14.75 1.13 -1.89
C LEU A 58 13.79 -0.01 -1.49
N LEU A 59 12.51 0.24 -1.71
CA LEU A 59 11.43 -0.70 -1.44
C LEU A 59 10.97 -1.33 -2.74
N ASP A 60 10.84 -2.65 -2.74
CA ASP A 60 10.30 -3.41 -3.86
C ASP A 60 8.82 -3.68 -3.57
N MET A 61 7.95 -3.17 -4.44
CA MET A 61 6.51 -3.41 -4.37
C MET A 61 6.15 -4.59 -5.25
N GLU A 62 5.44 -5.58 -4.70
CA GLU A 62 4.87 -6.69 -5.45
C GLU A 62 3.36 -6.47 -5.57
N LEU A 63 2.86 -6.32 -6.80
CA LEU A 63 1.45 -5.99 -7.06
C LEU A 63 0.71 -7.26 -7.49
N ALA A 64 -0.08 -7.82 -6.56
CA ALA A 64 -0.82 -9.07 -6.78
C ALA A 64 0.02 -10.25 -7.30
N GLY A 65 1.29 -10.36 -6.87
CA GLY A 65 2.20 -11.44 -7.28
C GLY A 65 3.01 -11.14 -8.56
N LYS A 66 3.08 -9.87 -8.96
CA LYS A 66 3.89 -9.38 -10.10
C LYS A 66 4.84 -8.28 -9.68
#